data_AF-A0A2E4N3M5-F1
#
_entry.id   AF-A0A2E4N3M5-F1
#
_cell.length_a   1.000
_cell.length_b   1.000
_cell.length_c   1.000
_cell.angle_alpha   90.00
_cell.angle_beta   90.00
_cell.angle_gamma   90.00
#
_symmetry.space_group_name_H-M   'P 1'
#
loop_
_entity.id
_entity.type
_entity.pdbx_description
1 polymer ?
#
loop_
_entity_poly.entity_id
_entity_poly.type
_entity_poly.pdbx_seq_one_letter_code
_entity_poly.pdbx_strand_id
1 'polypeptide(L)' 'MRIESTFTDTGQAPVKRPQFMVVSPATASTAKGNVIGQQLGSVQSDAPFCDVRGHVTIWNGACYKCLNCVNSMGCY' A
#
# COMPACT_ATOMS: atom_id res chain seq x y z
N MET A 1 -11.68 -17.42 39.29
CA MET A 1 -11.73 -18.61 38.41
C MET A 1 -10.81 -18.35 37.24
N ARG A 2 -9.57 -18.85 37.32
CA ARG A 2 -8.64 -18.95 36.19
C ARG A 2 -9.17 -20.06 35.29
N ILE A 3 -9.33 -19.80 34.00
CA ILE A 3 -9.27 -20.84 32.97
C ILE A 3 -8.33 -20.33 31.87
N GLU A 4 -7.27 -21.10 31.64
CA GLU A 4 -6.15 -20.88 30.74
C GLU A 4 -6.66 -21.12 29.29
N SER A 5 -6.36 -20.28 28.29
CA SER A 5 -5.08 -20.18 27.58
C SER A 5 -4.47 -21.52 27.16
N THR A 6 -5.22 -22.37 26.46
CA THR A 6 -4.67 -23.47 25.65
C THR A 6 -5.54 -23.77 24.42
N PHE A 7 -5.44 -22.94 23.38
CA PHE A 7 -5.78 -23.39 22.02
C PHE A 7 -4.56 -24.13 21.46
N THR A 8 -4.38 -25.37 21.90
CA THR A 8 -3.42 -26.29 21.28
C THR A 8 -4.03 -26.85 20.01
N ASP A 9 -3.85 -26.15 18.89
CA ASP A 9 -3.98 -26.77 17.57
C ASP A 9 -2.70 -27.56 17.27
N THR A 10 -2.70 -28.81 17.74
CA THR A 10 -1.69 -29.79 17.36
C THR A 10 -2.11 -30.39 16.02
N GLY A 11 -1.66 -29.79 14.90
CA GLY A 11 -2.12 -30.20 13.57
C GLY A 11 -1.21 -29.86 12.40
N GLN A 12 0.11 -29.75 12.58
CA GLN A 12 1.03 -29.49 11.45
C GLN A 12 1.35 -30.77 10.67
N ALA A 13 0.55 -31.08 9.64
CA ALA A 13 0.90 -32.07 8.63
C ALA A 13 2.19 -31.65 7.88
N PRO A 14 3.04 -32.60 7.43
CA PRO A 14 4.31 -32.26 6.77
C PRO A 14 4.05 -31.69 5.39
N VAL A 15 4.06 -30.35 5.28
CA VAL A 15 4.05 -29.67 3.99
C VAL A 15 5.41 -29.91 3.33
N LYS A 16 5.44 -30.77 2.31
CA LYS A 16 6.64 -31.03 1.51
C LYS A 16 7.02 -29.73 0.80
N ARG A 17 7.98 -28.99 1.36
CA ARG A 17 8.42 -27.70 0.82
C ARG A 17 8.95 -27.90 -0.60
N PRO A 18 8.48 -27.14 -1.61
CA PRO A 18 9.13 -27.14 -2.91
C PRO A 18 10.55 -26.62 -2.71
N GLN A 19 11.53 -27.41 -3.12
CA GLN A 19 12.92 -26.98 -3.17
C GLN A 19 13.04 -26.01 -4.34
N PHE A 20 13.02 -24.71 -4.05
CA PHE A 20 13.33 -23.70 -5.05
C PHE A 20 14.79 -23.84 -5.45
N MET A 21 15.02 -24.15 -6.72
CA MET A 21 16.34 -24.23 -7.32
C MET A 21 17.03 -22.86 -7.20
N VAL A 22 18.22 -22.84 -6.62
CA VAL A 22 19.02 -21.61 -6.46
C VAL A 22 19.52 -21.17 -7.83
N VAL A 23 18.97 -20.08 -8.37
CA VAL A 23 19.46 -19.43 -9.58
C VAL A 23 20.77 -18.70 -9.25
N SER A 24 21.83 -19.09 -9.95
CA SER A 24 23.13 -18.40 -9.92
C SER A 24 22.99 -16.98 -10.49
N PRO A 25 23.57 -15.94 -9.89
CA PRO A 25 23.44 -14.58 -10.40
C PRO A 25 24.36 -14.42 -11.62
N ALA A 26 23.78 -14.54 -12.82
CA ALA A 26 24.38 -13.91 -13.99
C ALA A 26 24.32 -12.40 -13.77
N THR A 27 25.46 -11.72 -13.83
CA THR A 27 25.62 -10.26 -13.78
C THR A 27 24.96 -9.62 -14.99
N ALA A 28 23.63 -9.56 -14.99
CA ALA A 28 22.87 -8.65 -15.83
C ALA A 28 22.72 -7.34 -15.04
N SER A 29 23.66 -6.42 -15.25
CA SER A 29 23.47 -5.01 -14.89
C SER A 29 22.47 -4.39 -15.88
N THR A 30 21.23 -4.87 -15.87
CA THR A 30 20.10 -4.09 -16.36
C THR A 30 19.88 -3.04 -15.30
N ALA A 31 20.06 -1.77 -15.64
CA ALA A 31 19.68 -0.67 -14.77
C ALA A 31 18.29 -0.98 -14.22
N LYS A 32 18.20 -1.30 -12.92
CA LYS A 32 16.93 -1.43 -12.22
C LYS A 32 16.31 -0.05 -12.26
N GLY A 33 15.57 0.22 -13.34
CA GLY A 33 14.64 1.34 -13.40
C GLY A 33 13.85 1.30 -12.11
N ASN A 34 13.77 2.43 -11.43
CA ASN A 34 13.15 2.55 -10.13
C ASN A 34 11.70 2.07 -10.26
N VAL A 35 11.43 0.78 -9.99
CA VAL A 35 10.13 0.13 -10.26
C VAL A 35 9.00 0.83 -9.49
N ILE A 36 9.34 1.36 -8.32
CA ILE A 36 8.46 2.19 -7.49
C ILE A 36 8.15 3.53 -8.18
N GLY A 37 9.14 4.14 -8.83
CA GLY A 37 8.96 5.38 -9.60
C GLY A 37 8.11 5.18 -10.86
N GLN A 38 8.20 4.01 -11.51
CA GLN A 38 7.36 3.67 -12.66
C GLN A 38 5.90 3.44 -12.27
N GLN A 39 5.61 2.96 -11.05
CA GLN A 39 4.24 2.80 -10.54
C GLN A 39 3.64 4.12 -9.98
N LEU A 40 4.48 5.06 -9.53
CA LEU A 40 4.05 6.38 -9.04
C LEU A 40 3.99 7.46 -10.13
N GLY A 41 4.39 7.17 -11.37
CA GLY A 41 4.45 8.18 -12.45
C GLY A 41 3.10 8.81 -12.83
N SER A 42 1.99 8.20 -12.40
CA SER A 42 0.63 8.69 -12.66
C SER A 42 -0.04 9.30 -11.42
N VAL A 43 0.73 9.71 -10.40
CA VAL A 43 0.18 10.44 -9.26
C VAL A 43 -0.45 11.75 -9.77
N GLN A 44 -1.76 11.89 -9.54
CA GLN A 44 -2.58 13.00 -10.01
C GLN A 44 -2.05 14.31 -9.42
N SER A 45 -1.37 15.11 -10.23
CA SER A 45 -0.72 16.35 -9.81
C SER A 45 -1.68 17.54 -9.64
N ASP A 46 -2.95 17.35 -9.98
CA ASP A 46 -3.96 18.42 -10.08
C ASP A 46 -4.89 18.54 -8.86
N ALA A 47 -4.64 17.79 -7.78
CA ALA A 47 -5.44 17.90 -6.56
C ALA A 47 -4.84 18.98 -5.62
N PRO A 48 -5.56 20.10 -5.34
CA PRO A 48 -5.07 21.12 -4.42
C PRO A 48 -5.04 20.60 -2.98
N PHE A 49 -4.08 21.08 -2.18
CA PHE A 49 -4.07 20.81 -0.74
C PHE A 49 -5.23 21.50 -0.02
N CYS A 50 -5.67 20.93 1.09
CA CYS A 50 -6.70 21.51 1.95
C CYS A 50 -6.25 22.89 2.47
N ASP A 51 -7.08 23.93 2.27
CA ASP A 51 -6.88 25.30 2.74
C ASP A 51 -6.87 25.43 4.27
N VAL A 52 -7.60 24.56 4.98
CA VAL A 52 -7.69 24.61 6.45
C VAL A 52 -6.41 24.09 7.12
N ARG A 53 -5.85 22.97 6.62
CA ARG A 53 -4.85 22.15 7.35
C ARG A 53 -3.71 21.60 6.48
N GLY A 54 -3.74 21.79 5.16
CA GLY A 54 -2.69 21.34 4.23
C GLY A 54 -2.68 19.85 3.91
N HIS A 55 -3.68 19.08 4.35
CA HIS A 55 -3.77 17.66 4.00
C HIS A 55 -4.22 17.42 2.56
N VAL A 56 -3.94 16.21 2.06
CA VAL A 56 -4.38 15.77 0.72
C VAL A 56 -5.90 15.78 0.60
N THR A 57 -6.39 16.12 -0.60
CA THR A 57 -7.80 16.11 -0.96
C THR A 57 -8.07 15.09 -2.08
N ILE A 58 -9.33 14.65 -2.19
CA ILE A 58 -9.79 13.75 -3.25
C ILE A 58 -11.03 14.32 -3.94
N TRP A 59 -11.12 14.17 -5.25
CA TRP A 59 -12.29 14.58 -6.05
C TRP A 59 -13.43 13.56 -5.92
N ASN A 60 -14.64 14.00 -5.55
CA ASN A 60 -15.81 13.13 -5.41
C ASN A 60 -16.77 13.15 -6.62
N GLY A 61 -16.56 14.02 -7.59
CA GLY A 61 -17.43 14.17 -8.76
C GLY A 61 -18.21 15.49 -8.76
N ALA A 62 -18.16 16.22 -7.65
CA ALA A 62 -18.76 17.55 -7.48
C ALA A 62 -17.83 18.49 -6.70
N CYS A 63 -17.13 17.97 -5.68
CA CYS A 63 -16.20 18.74 -4.86
C CYS A 63 -14.89 17.99 -4.64
N TYR A 64 -13.84 18.72 -4.27
CA TYR A 64 -12.68 18.17 -3.58
C TYR A 64 -12.97 18.06 -2.08
N LYS A 65 -12.67 16.89 -1.50
CA LYS A 65 -12.89 16.60 -0.08
C LYS A 65 -11.58 16.27 0.63
N CYS A 66 -11.33 16.93 1.76
CA CYS A 66 -10.17 16.65 2.63
C CYS A 66 -10.37 15.36 3.43
N LEU A 67 -9.37 14.47 3.41
CA LEU A 67 -9.45 13.16 4.08
C LEU A 67 -9.40 13.24 5.61
N ASN A 68 -8.76 14.26 6.17
CA ASN A 68 -8.51 14.35 7.61
C ASN A 68 -9.38 15.37 8.35
N CYS A 69 -9.98 16.32 7.62
CA CYS A 69 -10.77 17.40 8.22
C CYS A 69 -12.15 17.56 7.60
N VAL A 70 -12.48 16.76 6.58
CA VAL A 70 -13.81 16.72 5.95
C VAL A 70 -14.23 18.06 5.31
N ASN A 71 -13.31 19.02 5.15
CA ASN A 71 -13.57 20.25 4.40
C ASN A 71 -13.84 19.96 2.91
N SER A 72 -14.78 20.70 2.32
CA SER A 72 -15.16 20.58 0.89
C SER A 72 -14.85 21.88 0.16
N MET A 73 -14.18 21.76 -1.00
CA MET A 73 -13.58 22.88 -1.74
C MET A 73 -13.87 22.72 -3.24
N GLY A 74 -13.98 23.83 -3.97
CA GLY A 74 -14.13 23.81 -5.43
C GLY A 74 -15.37 23.05 -5.92
N CYS A 75 -16.46 23.11 -5.16
CA CYS A 75 -17.72 22.49 -5.53
C CYS A 75 -18.34 23.20 -6.74
N TYR A 76 -18.80 22.43 -7.72
CA TYR A 76 -19.56 22.90 -8.87
C TYR A 76 -20.89 22.15 -9.02
#